data_AF-A0AAU4Y4F9-F1
#
_entry.id   AF-A0AAU4Y4F9-F1
#
_cell.length_a   1.000
_cell.length_b   1.000
_cell.length_c   1.000
_cell.angle_alpha   90.00
_cell.angle_beta   90.00
_cell.angle_gamma   90.00
#
_symmetry.space_group_name_H-M   'P 1'
#
loop_
_entity.id
_entity.type
_entity.pdbx_description
1 polymer ?
#
loop_
_entity_poly.entity_id
_entity_poly.type
_entity_poly.pdbx_seq_one_letter_code
_entity_poly.pdbx_strand_id
1 'polypeptide(L)'
;MTTDTSGTCPSVRYTVGAVRAGYQMRLLSRPAPPQFPTTVCELVVPLGARAAVLAQSTVAAAVVHPANRELPLPNWTATTRPRTIGVIGDTGCRVTTPGPDQDCANHQTGWPFPRIAGSAAAVTHPDLAIHVGDYLYRDDPAQATDAAANPGCTAAGDRFSWGCVVADFFRPAESLLAVAPVVLTRGNHEDCRTPPATGGAGAAWFRYLADDLRSNGSCSLYPDPVEIRAGVLHLLSVDSSYADPADSGSITQQAIYTRQFEAVNQAAGQQPGHDYFLVTHKPLWMVRSAGPPPQTFTPVLDKAVGGTTLGRLADNIRMVLSGHAHLYQMIDFDTARPPQLTVGFSGGDPLEQGPNDAAVIGTPVGTPPQAVHHSLTQGGVFGYAVLNRNAGTWDLTSHDPTGALRGQTCTLSRNAAHKEFVCH
;
A
#
# COMPACT_ATOMS: atom_id res chain seq x y z
N MET A 1 6.18 1.55 -23.84
CA MET A 1 5.58 2.41 -22.80
C MET A 1 4.77 3.50 -23.47
N THR A 2 3.65 3.91 -22.87
CA THR A 2 2.86 5.03 -23.37
C THR A 2 3.33 6.29 -22.70
N THR A 3 4.10 7.10 -23.42
CA THR A 3 4.46 8.44 -22.97
C THR A 3 3.51 9.44 -23.62
N ASP A 4 2.56 9.97 -22.84
CA ASP A 4 1.76 11.10 -23.29
C ASP A 4 2.54 12.40 -23.04
N THR A 5 3.19 12.91 -24.08
CA THR A 5 3.92 14.17 -24.09
C THR A 5 3.06 15.35 -24.57
N SER A 6 1.77 15.14 -24.84
CA SER A 6 0.90 16.13 -25.49
C SER A 6 0.66 17.38 -24.65
N GLY A 7 0.77 17.28 -23.32
CA GLY A 7 0.36 18.34 -22.39
C GLY A 7 -1.15 18.60 -22.41
N THR A 8 -1.94 17.66 -22.95
CA THR A 8 -3.41 17.71 -22.98
C THR A 8 -3.99 16.62 -22.11
N CYS A 9 -5.20 16.85 -21.58
CA CYS A 9 -5.88 15.87 -20.73
C CYS A 9 -7.09 15.28 -21.44
N PRO A 10 -7.37 13.97 -21.27
CA PRO A 10 -8.60 13.39 -21.80
C PRO A 10 -9.81 13.80 -20.95
N SER A 11 -11.00 13.48 -21.47
CA SER A 11 -12.25 13.52 -20.72
C SER A 11 -12.65 12.11 -20.25
N VAL A 12 -13.26 12.02 -19.08
CA VAL A 12 -13.90 10.79 -18.56
C VAL A 12 -15.42 10.93 -18.70
N ARG A 13 -16.09 9.89 -19.20
CA ARG A 13 -17.55 9.79 -19.17
C ARG A 13 -17.98 8.84 -18.06
N TYR A 14 -18.86 9.28 -17.17
CA TYR A 14 -19.44 8.44 -16.12
C TYR A 14 -20.91 8.78 -15.88
N THR A 15 -21.59 7.94 -15.11
CA THR A 15 -23.02 8.11 -14.77
C THR A 15 -23.20 8.45 -13.29
N VAL A 16 -23.97 9.49 -12.98
CA VAL A 16 -24.43 9.83 -11.62
C VAL A 16 -25.97 9.87 -11.63
N GLY A 17 -26.60 9.03 -10.81
CA GLY A 17 -28.05 8.84 -10.86
C GLY A 17 -28.51 8.34 -12.24
N ALA A 18 -29.27 9.18 -12.95
CA ALA A 18 -29.74 8.93 -14.32
C ALA A 18 -28.94 9.69 -15.40
N VAL A 19 -28.00 10.56 -15.01
CA VAL A 19 -27.27 11.43 -15.93
C VAL A 19 -25.94 10.80 -16.29
N ARG A 20 -25.68 10.64 -17.60
CA ARG A 20 -24.37 10.27 -18.14
C ARG A 20 -23.76 11.47 -18.85
N ALA A 21 -22.62 11.94 -18.37
CA ALA A 21 -21.97 13.14 -18.88
C ALA A 21 -20.45 12.94 -19.02
N GLY A 22 -19.82 13.80 -19.82
CA GLY A 22 -18.36 13.86 -19.97
C GLY A 22 -17.78 14.98 -19.13
N TYR A 23 -16.65 14.69 -18.49
CA TYR A 23 -15.95 15.59 -17.58
C TYR A 23 -14.48 15.65 -17.99
N GLN A 24 -14.01 16.86 -18.26
CA GLN A 24 -12.64 17.10 -18.64
C GLN A 24 -11.72 16.91 -17.44
N MET A 25 -10.68 16.08 -17.58
CA MET A 25 -9.66 15.95 -16.53
C MET A 25 -8.82 17.23 -16.46
N ARG A 26 -8.41 17.61 -15.25
CA ARG A 26 -7.55 18.74 -14.98
C ARG A 26 -6.10 18.36 -15.23
N LEU A 27 -5.36 19.19 -15.96
CA LEU A 27 -3.91 19.08 -16.05
C LEU A 27 -3.29 19.35 -14.69
N LEU A 28 -2.62 18.34 -14.15
CA LEU A 28 -1.89 18.45 -12.90
C LEU A 28 -0.41 18.73 -13.16
N SER A 29 0.23 17.91 -13.98
CA SER A 29 1.68 17.99 -14.25
C SER A 29 1.97 17.93 -15.75
N ARG A 30 2.78 18.87 -16.24
CA ARG A 30 3.34 18.83 -17.61
C ARG A 30 4.56 17.90 -17.67
N PRO A 31 4.91 17.34 -18.84
CA PRO A 31 6.15 16.59 -19.02
C PRO A 31 7.38 17.34 -18.52
N ALA A 32 8.22 16.66 -17.74
CA ALA A 32 9.46 17.15 -17.17
C ALA A 32 10.60 16.13 -17.47
N PRO A 33 11.11 16.11 -18.72
CA PRO A 33 12.16 15.19 -19.12
C PRO A 33 13.51 15.50 -18.43
N PRO A 34 14.43 14.53 -18.34
CA PRO A 34 14.30 13.17 -18.89
C PRO A 34 13.51 12.21 -17.98
N GLN A 35 13.44 12.48 -16.67
CA GLN A 35 12.89 11.53 -15.68
C GLN A 35 11.37 11.29 -15.84
N PHE A 36 10.61 12.35 -16.15
CA PHE A 36 9.15 12.31 -16.14
C PHE A 36 8.53 12.85 -17.45
N PRO A 37 8.67 12.14 -18.58
CA PRO A 37 8.22 12.60 -19.89
C PRO A 37 6.70 12.46 -20.11
N THR A 38 5.89 12.53 -19.06
CA THR A 38 4.44 12.30 -19.13
C THR A 38 3.62 13.46 -18.58
N THR A 39 2.45 13.64 -19.20
CA THR A 39 1.37 14.48 -18.72
C THR A 39 0.60 13.72 -17.64
N VAL A 40 0.38 14.34 -16.47
CA VAL A 40 -0.46 13.79 -15.40
C VAL A 40 -1.73 14.61 -15.32
N CYS A 41 -2.87 13.92 -15.35
CA CYS A 41 -4.19 14.50 -15.32
C CYS A 41 -4.99 13.91 -14.17
N GLU A 42 -5.84 14.71 -13.56
CA GLU A 42 -6.64 14.32 -12.40
C GLU A 42 -8.10 14.69 -12.61
N LEU A 43 -8.99 13.85 -12.09
CA LEU A 43 -10.41 14.16 -12.00
C LEU A 43 -10.97 13.64 -10.69
N VAL A 44 -11.52 14.53 -9.88
CA VAL A 44 -12.30 14.13 -8.70
C VAL A 44 -13.63 13.57 -9.17
N VAL A 45 -13.88 12.30 -8.88
CA VAL A 45 -15.12 11.60 -9.23
C VAL A 45 -16.03 11.53 -7.99
N PRO A 46 -17.30 11.97 -8.08
CA PRO A 46 -18.20 11.92 -6.93
C PRO A 46 -18.55 10.47 -6.56
N LEU A 47 -18.69 10.20 -5.25
CA LEU A 47 -19.13 8.90 -4.75
C LEU A 47 -20.51 8.53 -5.33
N GLY A 48 -20.68 7.27 -5.71
CA GLY A 48 -21.89 6.79 -6.40
C GLY A 48 -21.88 6.96 -7.92
N ALA A 49 -20.83 7.57 -8.49
CA ALA A 49 -20.59 7.49 -9.92
C ALA A 49 -20.30 6.04 -10.36
N ARG A 50 -20.73 5.68 -11.57
CA ARG A 50 -20.52 4.34 -12.15
C ARG A 50 -20.20 4.40 -13.64
N ALA A 51 -19.65 3.29 -14.15
CA ALA A 51 -19.33 3.09 -15.58
C ALA A 51 -18.46 4.22 -16.16
N ALA A 52 -17.36 4.54 -15.46
CA ALA A 52 -16.38 5.51 -15.93
C ALA A 52 -15.56 4.94 -17.09
N VAL A 53 -15.44 5.72 -18.16
CA VAL A 53 -14.67 5.36 -19.35
C VAL A 53 -13.95 6.59 -19.90
N LEU A 54 -12.69 6.45 -20.29
CA LEU A 54 -11.98 7.51 -21.03
C LEU A 54 -12.60 7.71 -22.42
N ALA A 55 -12.91 8.94 -22.78
CA ALA A 55 -13.49 9.27 -24.07
C ALA A 55 -12.41 9.17 -25.17
N GLN A 56 -12.50 8.14 -26.03
CA GLN A 56 -11.50 7.84 -27.07
C GLN A 56 -11.10 9.07 -27.89
N SER A 57 -12.08 9.89 -28.28
CA SER A 57 -11.87 11.09 -29.11
C SER A 57 -11.03 12.19 -28.43
N THR A 58 -10.73 12.05 -27.15
CA THR A 58 -9.96 13.01 -26.35
C THR A 58 -8.60 12.46 -25.89
N VAL A 59 -8.31 11.19 -26.20
CA VAL A 59 -7.04 10.55 -25.80
C VAL A 59 -5.99 10.80 -26.86
N ALA A 60 -4.86 11.42 -26.46
CA ALA A 60 -3.71 11.65 -27.32
C ALA A 60 -2.66 10.51 -27.27
N ALA A 61 -2.71 9.67 -26.24
CA ALA A 61 -1.77 8.57 -26.07
C ALA A 61 -1.88 7.51 -27.18
N ALA A 62 -0.74 7.01 -27.65
CA ALA A 62 -0.68 6.02 -28.72
C ALA A 62 -1.27 4.65 -28.32
N VAL A 63 -1.16 4.28 -27.04
CA VAL A 63 -1.79 3.10 -26.45
C VAL A 63 -2.44 3.53 -25.13
N VAL A 64 -3.51 2.85 -24.73
CA VAL A 64 -4.26 3.13 -23.50
C VAL A 64 -4.33 1.87 -22.66
N HIS A 65 -4.13 2.02 -21.35
CA HIS A 65 -4.20 0.96 -20.37
C HIS A 65 -5.25 1.32 -19.29
N PRO A 66 -6.19 0.40 -18.95
CA PRO A 66 -6.47 -0.83 -19.69
C PRO A 66 -7.05 -0.52 -21.09
N ALA A 67 -6.91 -1.46 -22.03
CA ALA A 67 -7.30 -1.27 -23.43
C ALA A 67 -8.81 -0.99 -23.62
N ASN A 68 -9.66 -1.45 -22.70
CA ASN A 68 -11.10 -1.18 -22.69
C ASN A 68 -11.45 0.25 -22.22
N ARG A 69 -10.48 1.02 -21.69
CA ARG A 69 -10.61 2.40 -21.19
C ARG A 69 -11.50 2.56 -19.95
N GLU A 70 -11.93 1.46 -19.36
CA GLU A 70 -12.77 1.49 -18.17
C GLU A 70 -11.91 1.82 -16.95
N LEU A 71 -12.45 2.66 -16.07
CA LEU A 71 -11.81 3.04 -14.82
C LEU A 71 -12.63 2.42 -13.69
N PRO A 72 -12.06 1.52 -12.86
CA PRO A 72 -12.81 0.96 -11.74
C PRO A 72 -13.16 2.08 -10.76
N LEU A 73 -14.43 2.16 -10.41
CA LEU A 73 -14.95 3.11 -9.43
C LEU A 73 -15.46 2.35 -8.20
N PRO A 74 -15.45 3.00 -7.02
CA PRO A 74 -16.11 2.49 -5.83
C PRO A 74 -17.52 1.97 -6.11
N ASN A 75 -17.79 0.72 -5.71
CA ASN A 75 -19.13 0.13 -5.77
C ASN A 75 -19.94 0.32 -4.47
N TRP A 76 -19.39 1.08 -3.51
CA TRP A 76 -20.04 1.48 -2.27
C TRP A 76 -20.59 2.90 -2.31
N THR A 77 -21.36 3.26 -1.29
CA THR A 77 -22.04 4.54 -1.10
C THR A 77 -21.59 5.17 0.21
N ALA A 78 -22.11 6.36 0.53
CA ALA A 78 -21.82 7.04 1.80
C ALA A 78 -22.30 6.25 3.04
N THR A 79 -23.22 5.29 2.88
CA THR A 79 -23.78 4.47 3.97
C THR A 79 -23.36 3.01 3.91
N THR A 80 -22.61 2.61 2.88
CA THR A 80 -22.06 1.25 2.73
C THR A 80 -20.53 1.30 2.74
N ARG A 81 -19.84 0.18 2.53
CA ARG A 81 -18.38 0.07 2.54
C ARG A 81 -17.93 -1.06 1.59
N PRO A 82 -16.65 -1.15 1.19
CA PRO A 82 -16.13 -2.30 0.46
C PRO A 82 -16.43 -3.61 1.20
N ARG A 83 -16.77 -4.68 0.48
CA ARG A 83 -16.96 -6.02 1.06
C ARG A 83 -15.69 -6.84 1.00
N THR A 84 -14.94 -6.75 -0.09
CA THR A 84 -13.67 -7.48 -0.24
C THR A 84 -12.53 -6.49 -0.45
N ILE A 85 -11.52 -6.56 0.42
CA ILE A 85 -10.33 -5.72 0.34
C ILE A 85 -9.12 -6.62 0.10
N GLY A 86 -8.42 -6.41 -1.01
CA GLY A 86 -7.13 -7.04 -1.26
C GLY A 86 -6.01 -6.19 -0.67
N VAL A 87 -5.08 -6.81 0.04
CA VAL A 87 -3.90 -6.13 0.60
C VAL A 87 -2.64 -6.73 -0.02
N ILE A 88 -1.79 -5.88 -0.57
CA ILE A 88 -0.51 -6.21 -1.18
C ILE A 88 0.56 -5.23 -0.70
N GLY A 89 1.82 -5.61 -0.71
CA GLY A 89 2.92 -4.73 -0.31
C GLY A 89 4.26 -5.24 -0.81
N ASP A 90 5.22 -4.33 -0.88
CA ASP A 90 6.62 -4.64 -1.16
C ASP A 90 6.75 -5.40 -2.48
N THR A 91 6.24 -4.81 -3.56
CA THR A 91 5.97 -5.52 -4.81
C THR A 91 7.04 -5.35 -5.88
N GLY A 92 7.91 -4.35 -5.79
CA GLY A 92 8.85 -4.04 -6.87
C GLY A 92 9.88 -5.15 -7.10
N CYS A 93 10.51 -5.16 -8.27
CA CYS A 93 11.55 -6.12 -8.57
C CYS A 93 12.91 -5.64 -8.06
N ARG A 94 13.53 -6.39 -7.14
CA ARG A 94 14.87 -6.08 -6.61
C ARG A 94 15.93 -6.18 -7.69
N VAL A 95 16.56 -5.04 -8.00
CA VAL A 95 17.77 -4.98 -8.84
C VAL A 95 18.76 -4.01 -8.19
N THR A 96 19.88 -4.51 -7.67
CA THR A 96 20.77 -3.80 -6.74
C THR A 96 22.25 -3.98 -7.09
N THR A 97 23.06 -3.01 -6.65
CA THR A 97 24.54 -3.11 -6.71
C THR A 97 25.15 -2.60 -5.41
N PRO A 98 25.76 -3.46 -4.56
CA PRO A 98 25.93 -4.93 -4.71
C PRO A 98 24.71 -5.73 -4.21
N GLY A 99 24.61 -7.00 -4.62
CA GLY A 99 23.64 -7.97 -4.09
C GLY A 99 23.10 -8.92 -5.17
N PRO A 100 22.32 -9.94 -4.80
CA PRO A 100 21.59 -10.74 -5.77
C PRO A 100 20.37 -9.97 -6.30
N ASP A 101 20.20 -9.99 -7.62
CA ASP A 101 19.02 -9.48 -8.30
C ASP A 101 17.94 -10.53 -8.37
N GLN A 102 16.68 -10.09 -8.31
CA GLN A 102 15.56 -10.93 -8.72
C GLN A 102 15.52 -11.05 -10.23
N ASP A 103 15.10 -12.22 -10.73
CA ASP A 103 14.81 -12.40 -12.15
C ASP A 103 13.47 -11.75 -12.50
N CYS A 104 13.50 -10.45 -12.82
CA CYS A 104 12.33 -9.65 -13.17
C CYS A 104 11.57 -10.18 -14.40
N ALA A 105 12.20 -10.98 -15.27
CA ALA A 105 11.55 -11.59 -16.43
C ALA A 105 10.77 -12.87 -16.08
N ASN A 106 11.06 -13.50 -14.93
CA ASN A 106 10.45 -14.76 -14.50
C ASN A 106 9.39 -14.51 -13.43
N HIS A 107 8.12 -14.45 -13.84
CA HIS A 107 6.99 -14.22 -12.95
C HIS A 107 6.46 -15.48 -12.23
N GLN A 108 7.11 -16.64 -12.42
CA GLN A 108 6.73 -17.89 -11.78
C GLN A 108 7.50 -18.11 -10.49
N THR A 109 8.82 -17.89 -10.52
CA THR A 109 9.71 -18.16 -9.39
C THR A 109 10.70 -17.04 -9.08
N GLY A 110 10.88 -16.05 -9.98
CA GLY A 110 11.79 -14.93 -9.77
C GLY A 110 11.09 -13.77 -9.07
N TRP A 111 10.16 -13.13 -9.78
CA TRP A 111 9.41 -11.97 -9.31
C TRP A 111 7.91 -12.14 -9.58
N PRO A 112 7.13 -12.68 -8.62
CA PRO A 112 5.77 -13.14 -8.89
C PRO A 112 4.69 -12.05 -8.83
N PHE A 113 5.04 -10.79 -8.66
CA PHE A 113 4.06 -9.71 -8.53
C PHE A 113 3.02 -9.67 -9.67
N PRO A 114 3.39 -9.77 -10.97
CA PRO A 114 2.40 -9.84 -12.05
C PRO A 114 1.39 -10.98 -11.90
N ARG A 115 1.86 -12.13 -11.41
CA ARG A 115 1.03 -13.32 -11.18
C ARG A 115 0.09 -13.12 -9.99
N ILE A 116 0.59 -12.50 -8.91
CA ILE A 116 -0.19 -12.13 -7.73
C ILE A 116 -1.27 -11.11 -8.09
N ALA A 117 -0.92 -10.04 -8.81
CA ALA A 117 -1.90 -9.05 -9.26
C ALA A 117 -2.98 -9.67 -10.15
N GLY A 118 -2.58 -10.53 -11.10
CA GLY A 118 -3.50 -11.29 -11.94
C GLY A 118 -4.43 -12.21 -11.13
N SER A 119 -3.88 -12.93 -10.14
CA SER A 119 -4.68 -13.83 -9.29
C SER A 119 -5.60 -13.06 -8.35
N ALA A 120 -5.15 -11.96 -7.76
CA ALA A 120 -6.00 -11.09 -6.96
C ALA A 120 -7.17 -10.56 -7.80
N ALA A 121 -6.87 -10.10 -9.02
CA ALA A 121 -7.87 -9.60 -9.95
C ALA A 121 -8.87 -10.66 -10.43
N ALA A 122 -8.47 -11.93 -10.56
CA ALA A 122 -9.28 -12.99 -11.19
C ALA A 122 -9.84 -14.05 -10.24
N VAL A 123 -9.33 -14.13 -9.00
CA VAL A 123 -9.73 -15.14 -8.02
C VAL A 123 -10.46 -14.49 -6.85
N THR A 124 -9.88 -13.43 -6.27
CA THR A 124 -10.43 -12.79 -5.07
C THR A 124 -11.24 -11.55 -5.37
N HIS A 125 -11.08 -10.94 -6.56
CA HIS A 125 -11.91 -9.88 -7.09
C HIS A 125 -12.25 -8.77 -6.07
N PRO A 126 -11.23 -8.07 -5.54
CA PRO A 126 -11.46 -7.09 -4.50
C PRO A 126 -12.30 -5.90 -4.98
N ASP A 127 -13.17 -5.40 -4.11
CA ASP A 127 -13.87 -4.13 -4.32
C ASP A 127 -12.89 -2.95 -4.16
N LEU A 128 -11.85 -3.13 -3.35
CA LEU A 128 -10.81 -2.15 -3.04
C LEU A 128 -9.46 -2.88 -2.88
N ALA A 129 -8.41 -2.37 -3.53
CA ALA A 129 -7.04 -2.79 -3.25
C ALA A 129 -6.35 -1.78 -2.33
N ILE A 130 -5.56 -2.26 -1.37
CA ILE A 130 -4.66 -1.45 -0.54
C ILE A 130 -3.24 -1.93 -0.81
N HIS A 131 -2.37 -1.02 -1.24
CA HIS A 131 -0.95 -1.28 -1.38
C HIS A 131 -0.17 -0.58 -0.26
N VAL A 132 0.49 -1.37 0.60
CA VAL A 132 1.15 -0.88 1.81
C VAL A 132 2.59 -0.39 1.59
N GLY A 133 2.88 0.16 0.40
CA GLY A 133 4.18 0.75 0.06
C GLY A 133 5.24 -0.18 -0.52
N ASP A 134 6.38 0.44 -0.85
CA ASP A 134 7.55 -0.11 -1.52
C ASP A 134 7.22 -0.68 -2.91
N TYR A 135 7.35 0.19 -3.91
CA TYR A 135 7.03 -0.10 -5.31
C TYR A 135 8.29 -0.18 -6.17
N LEU A 136 9.28 0.68 -5.92
CA LEU A 136 10.45 0.90 -6.77
C LEU A 136 11.68 0.23 -6.15
N TYR A 137 12.03 -0.95 -6.66
CA TYR A 137 13.12 -1.77 -6.13
C TYR A 137 14.33 -1.85 -7.07
N ARG A 138 14.24 -1.24 -8.25
CA ARG A 138 15.34 -1.15 -9.22
C ARG A 138 16.28 0.02 -8.90
N ASP A 139 17.23 -0.24 -8.01
CA ASP A 139 18.31 0.69 -7.70
C ASP A 139 19.33 0.79 -8.86
N ASP A 140 19.52 -0.30 -9.61
CA ASP A 140 20.35 -0.34 -10.83
C ASP A 140 19.63 -1.02 -12.01
N PRO A 141 18.76 -0.29 -12.74
CA PRO A 141 18.02 -0.85 -13.88
C PRO A 141 18.89 -1.47 -14.99
N ALA A 142 20.19 -1.19 -15.05
CA ALA A 142 21.08 -1.75 -16.07
C ALA A 142 21.30 -3.26 -15.93
N GLN A 143 21.02 -3.83 -14.75
CA GLN A 143 21.19 -5.26 -14.47
C GLN A 143 19.89 -6.06 -14.55
N ALA A 144 18.77 -5.39 -14.79
CA ALA A 144 17.47 -6.02 -14.88
C ALA A 144 17.38 -7.04 -16.03
N THR A 145 16.79 -8.21 -15.76
CA THR A 145 16.66 -9.30 -16.75
C THR A 145 15.53 -9.11 -17.77
N ASP A 146 14.73 -8.04 -17.64
CA ASP A 146 13.54 -7.74 -18.44
C ASP A 146 13.65 -6.43 -19.26
N ALA A 147 14.86 -5.93 -19.50
CA ALA A 147 15.12 -4.68 -20.22
C ALA A 147 14.37 -4.56 -21.57
N ALA A 148 14.24 -5.68 -22.31
CA ALA A 148 13.51 -5.72 -23.58
C ALA A 148 12.01 -5.41 -23.44
N ALA A 149 11.40 -5.77 -22.31
CA ALA A 149 9.99 -5.51 -22.02
C ALA A 149 9.74 -4.09 -21.48
N ASN A 150 10.79 -3.44 -20.96
CA ASN A 150 10.71 -2.15 -20.27
C ASN A 150 11.63 -1.08 -20.87
N PRO A 151 11.39 -0.67 -22.14
CA PRO A 151 12.18 0.37 -22.80
C PRO A 151 12.02 1.71 -22.05
N GLY A 152 13.12 2.25 -21.52
CA GLY A 152 13.12 3.44 -20.63
C GLY A 152 13.37 3.14 -19.16
N CYS A 153 13.65 1.88 -18.80
CA CYS A 153 14.20 1.46 -17.52
C CYS A 153 15.32 0.44 -17.77
N THR A 154 16.39 0.89 -18.43
CA THR A 154 17.44 -0.02 -18.97
C THR A 154 18.86 0.44 -18.67
N ALA A 155 19.04 1.67 -18.20
CA ALA A 155 20.32 2.21 -17.77
C ALA A 155 20.25 2.63 -16.30
N ALA A 156 21.39 2.65 -15.62
CA ALA A 156 21.49 3.11 -14.22
C ALA A 156 20.89 4.52 -14.03
N GLY A 157 21.00 5.40 -15.02
CA GLY A 157 20.43 6.75 -15.01
C GLY A 157 18.90 6.80 -15.12
N ASP A 158 18.25 5.69 -15.51
CA ASP A 158 16.79 5.60 -15.64
C ASP A 158 16.10 5.33 -14.29
N ARG A 159 16.85 5.06 -13.22
CA ARG A 159 16.29 4.78 -11.89
C ARG A 159 15.29 5.86 -11.49
N PHE A 160 14.14 5.42 -10.97
CA PHE A 160 13.02 6.29 -10.57
C PHE A 160 12.39 7.12 -11.72
N SER A 161 12.72 6.84 -12.98
CA SER A 161 12.02 7.42 -14.12
C SER A 161 10.59 6.90 -14.23
N TRP A 162 9.76 7.57 -15.02
CA TRP A 162 8.47 7.03 -15.45
C TRP A 162 8.60 5.59 -15.99
N GLY A 163 9.68 5.29 -16.69
CA GLY A 163 9.88 3.96 -17.24
C GLY A 163 10.04 2.90 -16.17
N CYS A 164 10.79 3.20 -15.11
CA CYS A 164 10.93 2.27 -13.99
C CYS A 164 9.66 2.18 -13.13
N VAL A 165 8.91 3.28 -12.96
CA VAL A 165 7.59 3.24 -12.29
C VAL A 165 6.61 2.33 -13.06
N VAL A 166 6.65 2.36 -14.40
CA VAL A 166 5.84 1.43 -15.22
C VAL A 166 6.34 0.01 -15.10
N ALA A 167 7.65 -0.21 -15.12
CA ALA A 167 8.27 -1.54 -15.05
C ALA A 167 7.95 -2.26 -13.73
N ASP A 168 8.08 -1.56 -12.59
CA ASP A 168 7.91 -2.15 -11.27
C ASP A 168 6.46 -2.15 -10.75
N PHE A 169 5.60 -1.23 -11.22
CA PHE A 169 4.25 -1.11 -10.67
C PHE A 169 3.12 -1.11 -11.70
N PHE A 170 3.03 -0.11 -12.58
CA PHE A 170 1.81 0.02 -13.41
C PHE A 170 1.58 -1.15 -14.37
N ARG A 171 2.63 -1.66 -15.03
CA ARG A 171 2.54 -2.83 -15.92
C ARG A 171 2.22 -4.11 -15.15
N PRO A 172 2.99 -4.50 -14.11
CA PRO A 172 2.73 -5.75 -13.38
C PRO A 172 1.38 -5.72 -12.63
N ALA A 173 0.92 -4.55 -12.18
CA ALA A 173 -0.37 -4.40 -11.50
C ALA A 173 -1.57 -4.17 -12.44
N GLU A 174 -1.37 -4.11 -13.76
CA GLU A 174 -2.41 -3.68 -14.72
C GLU A 174 -3.73 -4.44 -14.56
N SER A 175 -3.67 -5.76 -14.35
CA SER A 175 -4.84 -6.61 -14.14
C SER A 175 -5.65 -6.23 -12.90
N LEU A 176 -4.97 -5.90 -11.79
CA LEU A 176 -5.61 -5.49 -10.54
C LEU A 176 -6.15 -4.05 -10.64
N LEU A 177 -5.36 -3.14 -11.19
CA LEU A 177 -5.74 -1.74 -11.41
C LEU A 177 -6.89 -1.58 -12.41
N ALA A 178 -7.15 -2.59 -13.24
CA ALA A 178 -8.29 -2.61 -14.16
C ALA A 178 -9.62 -2.99 -13.48
N VAL A 179 -9.59 -3.65 -12.30
CA VAL A 179 -10.80 -4.19 -11.66
C VAL A 179 -11.15 -3.53 -10.34
N ALA A 180 -10.20 -2.92 -9.64
CA ALA A 180 -10.43 -2.31 -8.32
C ALA A 180 -9.85 -0.89 -8.23
N PRO A 181 -10.55 0.07 -7.57
CA PRO A 181 -9.89 1.28 -7.06
C PRO A 181 -8.79 0.88 -6.06
N VAL A 182 -7.74 1.68 -5.98
CA VAL A 182 -6.57 1.41 -5.15
C VAL A 182 -6.30 2.54 -4.16
N VAL A 183 -5.88 2.18 -2.95
CA VAL A 183 -5.29 3.06 -1.95
C VAL A 183 -3.81 2.74 -1.83
N LEU A 184 -2.97 3.76 -1.90
CA LEU A 184 -1.52 3.62 -1.96
C LEU A 184 -0.90 4.26 -0.72
N THR A 185 0.04 3.57 -0.09
CA THR A 185 0.88 4.10 0.99
C THR A 185 2.33 4.20 0.52
N ARG A 186 3.09 5.17 1.01
CA ARG A 186 4.51 5.36 0.64
C ARG A 186 5.41 4.47 1.48
N GLY A 187 6.31 3.73 0.82
CA GLY A 187 7.35 2.97 1.50
C GLY A 187 8.71 3.67 1.53
N ASN A 188 9.68 3.10 2.24
CA ASN A 188 11.02 3.69 2.37
C ASN A 188 11.81 3.72 1.06
N HIS A 189 11.48 2.84 0.10
CA HIS A 189 12.06 2.90 -1.25
C HIS A 189 11.61 4.15 -2.03
N GLU A 190 10.48 4.75 -1.65
CA GLU A 190 9.96 5.98 -2.25
C GLU A 190 10.14 7.22 -1.38
N ASP A 191 11.08 7.20 -0.44
CA ASP A 191 11.32 8.36 0.41
C ASP A 191 12.14 9.48 -0.29
N CYS A 192 12.43 10.54 0.46
CA CYS A 192 13.16 11.70 -0.06
C CYS A 192 14.69 11.58 0.12
N ARG A 193 15.27 10.39 0.33
CA ARG A 193 16.70 10.23 0.68
C ARG A 193 17.67 10.63 -0.43
N THR A 194 17.25 10.64 -1.69
CA THR A 194 18.13 11.04 -2.81
C THR A 194 18.16 12.57 -2.92
N PRO A 195 19.29 13.25 -2.68
CA PRO A 195 19.41 14.68 -2.95
C PRO A 195 19.51 14.93 -4.47
N PRO A 196 19.01 16.06 -4.98
CA PRO A 196 18.20 17.03 -4.26
C PRO A 196 16.81 16.48 -3.94
N ALA A 197 16.08 17.06 -2.97
CA ALA A 197 14.67 16.74 -2.66
C ALA A 197 13.68 17.10 -3.82
N THR A 198 14.23 17.23 -5.03
CA THR A 198 13.60 17.39 -6.33
C THR A 198 14.12 16.28 -7.26
N GLY A 199 13.25 15.38 -7.70
CA GLY A 199 13.65 14.17 -8.44
C GLY A 199 13.77 12.93 -7.56
N GLY A 200 14.26 11.82 -8.13
CA GLY A 200 14.39 10.54 -7.43
C GLY A 200 13.04 9.84 -7.12
N ALA A 201 13.08 8.83 -6.25
CA ALA A 201 11.94 7.98 -5.92
C ALA A 201 10.79 8.75 -5.25
N GLY A 202 11.11 9.61 -4.27
CA GLY A 202 10.11 10.44 -3.62
C GLY A 202 9.42 11.43 -4.55
N ALA A 203 10.12 12.00 -5.53
CA ALA A 203 9.44 12.81 -6.56
C ALA A 203 8.55 11.96 -7.47
N ALA A 204 8.95 10.72 -7.78
CA ALA A 204 8.09 9.80 -8.54
C ALA A 204 6.82 9.46 -7.75
N TRP A 205 6.92 9.23 -6.44
CA TRP A 205 5.78 9.04 -5.54
C TRP A 205 4.82 10.23 -5.57
N PHE A 206 5.30 11.44 -5.27
CA PHE A 206 4.45 12.63 -5.28
C PHE A 206 3.95 12.99 -6.67
N ARG A 207 4.56 12.49 -7.74
CA ARG A 207 4.08 12.76 -9.09
C ARG A 207 2.98 11.81 -9.56
N TYR A 208 3.01 10.54 -9.15
CA TYR A 208 2.16 9.50 -9.74
C TYR A 208 1.30 8.71 -8.76
N LEU A 209 1.66 8.65 -7.47
CA LEU A 209 1.11 7.65 -6.54
C LEU A 209 0.49 8.26 -5.27
N ALA A 210 0.95 9.44 -4.85
CA ALA A 210 0.48 10.10 -3.63
C ALA A 210 -0.98 10.55 -3.71
N ASP A 211 -1.65 10.65 -2.55
CA ASP A 211 -2.95 11.32 -2.42
C ASP A 211 -2.86 12.84 -2.73
N ASP A 212 -1.69 13.44 -2.49
CA ASP A 212 -1.35 14.83 -2.84
C ASP A 212 -0.35 14.82 -4.00
N LEU A 213 -0.87 14.75 -5.23
CA LEU A 213 -0.04 14.74 -6.42
C LEU A 213 0.55 16.13 -6.74
N ARG A 214 1.83 16.19 -7.13
CA ARG A 214 2.63 17.41 -7.30
C ARG A 214 3.30 17.49 -8.66
N SER A 215 3.38 18.70 -9.19
CA SER A 215 3.95 18.98 -10.52
C SER A 215 5.38 19.51 -10.52
N ASN A 216 5.86 19.98 -9.37
CA ASN A 216 7.17 20.62 -9.20
C ASN A 216 8.30 19.63 -8.86
N GLY A 217 7.99 18.33 -8.80
CA GLY A 217 8.95 17.27 -8.44
C GLY A 217 9.41 17.33 -6.98
N SER A 218 8.75 18.11 -6.11
CA SER A 218 9.10 18.22 -4.70
C SER A 218 8.75 16.99 -3.89
N CYS A 219 9.55 16.71 -2.86
CA CYS A 219 9.33 15.64 -1.90
C CYS A 219 9.17 16.17 -0.48
N SER A 220 8.16 15.67 0.25
CA SER A 220 7.99 15.91 1.70
C SER A 220 8.44 14.70 2.49
N LEU A 221 9.33 14.90 3.48
CA LEU A 221 9.78 13.81 4.37
C LEU A 221 8.64 13.32 5.27
N TYR A 222 7.84 14.24 5.82
CA TYR A 222 6.75 13.95 6.76
C TYR A 222 5.46 14.62 6.28
N PRO A 223 4.81 14.15 5.20
CA PRO A 223 3.48 14.63 4.86
C PRO A 223 2.50 14.32 6.01
N ASP A 224 1.46 15.13 6.14
CA ASP A 224 0.42 14.93 7.15
C ASP A 224 -0.37 13.63 6.87
N PRO A 225 -0.93 12.97 7.91
CA PRO A 225 -1.81 11.84 7.73
C PRO A 225 -3.03 12.18 6.88
N VAL A 226 -3.48 11.23 6.07
CA VAL A 226 -4.64 11.40 5.17
C VAL A 226 -5.76 10.47 5.58
N GLU A 227 -6.98 10.99 5.66
CA GLU A 227 -8.19 10.19 5.84
C GLU A 227 -8.85 9.91 4.48
N ILE A 228 -8.91 8.63 4.11
CA ILE A 228 -9.54 8.15 2.88
C ILE A 228 -10.86 7.47 3.24
N ARG A 229 -11.96 8.00 2.69
CA ARG A 229 -13.32 7.54 3.02
C ARG A 229 -13.82 6.48 2.04
N ALA A 230 -13.76 5.21 2.45
CA ALA A 230 -14.35 4.07 1.74
C ALA A 230 -15.79 3.83 2.21
N GLY A 231 -16.65 4.84 2.01
CA GLY A 231 -18.01 4.85 2.54
C GLY A 231 -17.99 5.01 4.05
N VAL A 232 -18.54 4.05 4.80
CA VAL A 232 -18.52 4.07 6.28
C VAL A 232 -17.28 3.40 6.90
N LEU A 233 -16.39 2.81 6.09
CA LEU A 233 -15.04 2.40 6.50
C LEU A 233 -14.06 3.51 6.13
N HIS A 234 -13.30 3.99 7.09
CA HIS A 234 -12.32 5.05 6.88
C HIS A 234 -10.91 4.48 7.01
N LEU A 235 -10.00 4.90 6.13
CA LEU A 235 -8.59 4.50 6.16
C LEU A 235 -7.76 5.72 6.57
N LEU A 236 -6.95 5.59 7.61
CA LEU A 236 -6.04 6.63 8.08
C LEU A 236 -4.65 6.25 7.58
N SER A 237 -4.18 6.93 6.52
CA SER A 237 -2.85 6.70 5.94
C SER A 237 -1.82 7.51 6.70
N VAL A 238 -0.82 6.84 7.29
CA VAL A 238 0.34 7.46 7.93
C VAL A 238 1.59 7.09 7.16
N ASP A 239 2.23 8.09 6.58
CA ASP A 239 3.48 7.97 5.84
C ASP A 239 4.64 7.69 6.80
N SER A 240 5.04 6.43 6.91
CA SER A 240 6.14 5.97 7.75
C SER A 240 7.44 5.77 6.98
N SER A 241 7.54 6.24 5.73
CA SER A 241 8.69 5.90 4.87
C SER A 241 10.02 6.33 5.49
N TYR A 242 9.99 7.43 6.25
CA TYR A 242 11.15 7.99 6.93
C TYR A 242 11.13 7.74 8.45
N ALA A 243 10.31 6.79 8.93
CA ALA A 243 10.36 6.31 10.30
C ALA A 243 11.58 5.38 10.42
N ASP A 244 12.56 5.73 11.25
CA ASP A 244 13.81 4.98 11.39
C ASP A 244 14.45 4.64 10.02
N PRO A 245 14.95 5.62 9.26
CA PRO A 245 15.35 5.46 7.85
C PRO A 245 16.53 4.51 7.61
N ALA A 246 17.19 4.06 8.68
CA ALA A 246 18.29 3.11 8.66
C ALA A 246 17.91 1.74 9.25
N ASP A 247 16.64 1.53 9.62
CA ASP A 247 16.12 0.32 10.29
C ASP A 247 17.01 -0.13 11.46
N SER A 248 17.40 0.86 12.26
CA SER A 248 18.43 0.75 13.30
C SER A 248 17.86 0.60 14.71
N GLY A 249 16.53 0.66 14.85
CA GLY A 249 15.83 0.82 16.10
C GLY A 249 15.81 2.26 16.61
N SER A 250 16.15 3.24 15.76
CA SER A 250 16.24 4.65 16.14
C SER A 250 14.86 5.23 16.47
N ILE A 251 14.80 5.99 17.56
CA ILE A 251 13.57 6.68 18.01
C ILE A 251 13.60 8.19 17.76
N THR A 252 14.59 8.68 17.02
CA THR A 252 14.82 10.12 16.82
C THR A 252 13.59 10.87 16.33
N GLN A 253 12.77 10.24 15.48
CA GLN A 253 11.59 10.87 14.89
C GLN A 253 10.32 10.74 15.76
N GLN A 254 10.41 10.23 16.99
CA GLN A 254 9.24 9.92 17.83
C GLN A 254 8.30 11.12 17.98
N ALA A 255 8.81 12.31 18.29
CA ALA A 255 7.97 13.49 18.49
C ALA A 255 7.19 13.93 17.24
N ILE A 256 7.73 13.65 16.03
CA ILE A 256 7.04 13.92 14.76
C ILE A 256 5.87 12.95 14.63
N TYR A 257 6.15 11.65 14.76
CA TYR A 257 5.12 10.62 14.61
C TYR A 257 4.08 10.66 15.73
N THR A 258 4.43 11.09 16.95
CA THR A 258 3.45 11.30 18.03
C THR A 258 2.42 12.34 17.62
N ARG A 259 2.83 13.45 16.98
CA ARG A 259 1.88 14.45 16.47
C ARG A 259 0.99 13.89 15.36
N GLN A 260 1.55 13.06 14.48
CA GLN A 260 0.76 12.41 13.43
C GLN A 260 -0.26 11.42 14.00
N PHE A 261 0.13 10.60 14.98
CA PHE A 261 -0.81 9.69 15.65
C PHE A 261 -1.84 10.43 16.52
N GLU A 262 -1.52 11.61 17.03
CA GLU A 262 -2.51 12.48 17.66
C GLU A 262 -3.56 12.95 16.64
N ALA A 263 -3.15 13.34 15.42
CA ALA A 263 -4.07 13.69 14.34
C ALA A 263 -4.95 12.48 13.91
N VAL A 264 -4.37 11.27 13.85
CA VAL A 264 -5.09 10.01 13.62
C VAL A 264 -6.18 9.80 14.68
N ASN A 265 -5.82 9.93 15.96
CA ASN A 265 -6.77 9.79 17.06
C ASN A 265 -7.86 10.88 17.04
N GLN A 266 -7.52 12.10 16.69
CA GLN A 266 -8.49 13.19 16.54
C GLN A 266 -9.48 12.92 15.40
N ALA A 267 -8.99 12.49 14.23
CA ALA A 267 -9.85 12.15 13.10
C ALA A 267 -10.84 11.03 13.45
N ALA A 268 -10.35 9.95 14.07
CA ALA A 268 -11.19 8.85 14.52
C ALA A 268 -12.20 9.28 15.62
N GLY A 269 -11.80 10.18 16.51
CA GLY A 269 -12.63 10.71 17.59
C GLY A 269 -13.75 11.67 17.13
N GLN A 270 -13.57 12.35 16.00
CA GLN A 270 -14.61 13.22 15.42
C GLN A 270 -15.79 12.43 14.84
N GLN A 271 -15.59 11.14 14.57
CA GLN A 271 -16.51 10.28 13.82
C GLN A 271 -16.64 8.89 14.48
N PRO A 272 -17.09 8.84 15.76
CA PRO A 272 -17.06 7.61 16.56
C PRO A 272 -18.00 6.49 16.06
N GLY A 273 -18.93 6.81 15.14
CA GLY A 273 -19.82 5.84 14.51
C GLY A 273 -19.22 5.08 13.33
N HIS A 274 -17.99 5.42 12.92
CA HIS A 274 -17.28 4.80 11.81
C HIS A 274 -16.18 3.85 12.30
N ASP A 275 -15.92 2.80 11.52
CA ASP A 275 -14.77 1.92 11.71
C ASP A 275 -13.58 2.46 10.93
N TYR A 276 -12.39 2.33 11.52
CA TYR A 276 -11.14 2.80 10.95
C TYR A 276 -10.12 1.68 10.78
N PHE A 277 -9.40 1.69 9.66
CA PHE A 277 -8.11 1.00 9.55
C PHE A 277 -6.99 2.04 9.50
N LEU A 278 -5.94 1.81 10.27
CA LEU A 278 -4.68 2.53 10.10
C LEU A 278 -3.89 1.83 9.02
N VAL A 279 -3.43 2.56 8.00
CA VAL A 279 -2.58 2.04 6.93
C VAL A 279 -1.25 2.77 6.99
N THR A 280 -0.16 2.02 7.02
CA THR A 280 1.20 2.55 7.05
C THR A 280 2.12 1.60 6.29
N HIS A 281 3.36 1.97 6.04
CA HIS A 281 4.29 1.04 5.40
C HIS A 281 5.04 0.22 6.44
N LYS A 282 5.64 0.88 7.42
CA LYS A 282 6.43 0.23 8.46
C LYS A 282 5.53 -0.19 9.62
N PRO A 283 5.65 -1.44 10.12
CA PRO A 283 4.78 -1.94 11.15
C PRO A 283 5.01 -1.25 12.51
N LEU A 284 3.94 -1.11 13.30
CA LEU A 284 4.00 -0.55 14.65
C LEU A 284 4.51 -1.58 15.66
N TRP A 285 3.99 -2.80 15.58
CA TRP A 285 4.14 -3.85 16.61
C TRP A 285 4.59 -5.20 16.07
N MET A 286 4.95 -5.29 14.78
CA MET A 286 5.32 -6.59 14.17
C MET A 286 6.49 -7.17 14.93
N VAL A 287 6.44 -8.47 15.21
CA VAL A 287 7.54 -9.21 15.81
C VAL A 287 8.38 -9.84 14.71
N ARG A 288 9.62 -9.38 14.56
CA ARG A 288 10.59 -9.87 13.59
C ARG A 288 11.21 -11.20 14.04
N SER A 289 11.62 -11.27 15.30
CA SER A 289 12.21 -12.46 15.89
C SER A 289 11.72 -12.62 17.33
N ALA A 290 11.43 -13.86 17.69
CA ALA A 290 11.11 -14.22 19.07
C ALA A 290 12.42 -14.26 19.88
N GLY A 291 12.44 -13.59 21.03
CA GLY A 291 13.58 -13.52 21.94
C GLY A 291 13.20 -12.80 23.24
N PRO A 292 14.04 -12.84 24.29
CA PRO A 292 13.85 -12.00 25.47
C PRO A 292 14.83 -10.80 25.44
N PRO A 293 14.40 -9.57 25.05
CA PRO A 293 13.06 -9.17 24.59
C PRO A 293 12.81 -9.47 23.10
N PRO A 294 11.54 -9.53 22.66
CA PRO A 294 11.22 -9.73 21.25
C PRO A 294 11.71 -8.55 20.42
N GLN A 295 12.15 -8.81 19.18
CA GLN A 295 12.59 -7.73 18.28
C GLN A 295 11.44 -7.28 17.40
N THR A 296 11.20 -5.97 17.38
CA THR A 296 10.25 -5.30 16.48
C THR A 296 10.98 -4.49 15.43
N PHE A 297 10.34 -4.19 14.30
CA PHE A 297 10.94 -3.40 13.21
C PHE A 297 11.07 -1.92 13.52
N THR A 298 10.02 -1.27 14.01
CA THR A 298 9.96 0.20 14.01
C THR A 298 9.57 0.76 15.38
N PRO A 299 10.46 0.63 16.41
CA PRO A 299 10.18 1.08 17.77
C PRO A 299 9.75 2.55 17.89
N VAL A 300 10.16 3.40 16.93
CA VAL A 300 9.75 4.81 16.90
C VAL A 300 8.25 4.99 16.73
N LEU A 301 7.58 4.14 15.92
CA LEU A 301 6.14 4.23 15.69
C LEU A 301 5.36 3.73 16.90
N ASP A 302 5.79 2.62 17.51
CA ASP A 302 5.22 2.13 18.76
C ASP A 302 5.28 3.19 19.87
N LYS A 303 6.47 3.73 20.14
CA LYS A 303 6.64 4.79 21.14
C LYS A 303 5.88 6.06 20.78
N ALA A 304 5.71 6.34 19.49
CA ALA A 304 4.95 7.48 19.03
C ALA A 304 3.46 7.35 19.38
N VAL A 305 2.87 6.17 19.17
CA VAL A 305 1.49 5.85 19.61
C VAL A 305 1.36 5.95 21.13
N GLY A 306 2.30 5.36 21.88
CA GLY A 306 2.33 5.43 23.34
C GLY A 306 2.53 6.85 23.89
N GLY A 307 3.09 7.77 23.08
CA GLY A 307 3.29 9.18 23.44
C GLY A 307 2.12 10.10 23.13
N THR A 308 1.06 9.61 22.48
CA THR A 308 -0.17 10.40 22.22
C THR A 308 -0.89 10.74 23.53
N THR A 309 -1.82 11.69 23.50
CA THR A 309 -2.64 12.05 24.67
C THR A 309 -3.43 10.84 25.21
N LEU A 310 -3.87 9.96 24.31
CA LEU A 310 -4.56 8.72 24.68
C LEU A 310 -3.61 7.63 25.19
N GLY A 311 -2.30 7.72 24.89
CA GLY A 311 -1.32 6.67 25.13
C GLY A 311 -1.56 5.39 24.31
N ARG A 312 -2.43 5.46 23.29
CA ARG A 312 -2.90 4.36 22.45
C ARG A 312 -3.61 4.90 21.20
N LEU A 313 -3.94 4.01 20.26
CA LEU A 313 -4.87 4.33 19.17
C LEU A 313 -6.32 4.35 19.66
N ALA A 314 -7.17 5.16 19.01
CA ALA A 314 -8.60 5.25 19.29
C ALA A 314 -9.32 3.89 19.15
N ASP A 315 -10.36 3.65 19.96
CA ASP A 315 -11.03 2.34 20.07
C ASP A 315 -11.73 1.88 18.78
N ASN A 316 -12.17 2.82 17.95
CA ASN A 316 -12.77 2.55 16.64
C ASN A 316 -11.74 2.31 15.52
N ILE A 317 -10.43 2.39 15.80
CA ILE A 317 -9.41 1.84 14.92
C ILE A 317 -9.37 0.32 15.12
N ARG A 318 -9.87 -0.42 14.14
CA ARG A 318 -10.12 -1.87 14.19
C ARG A 318 -8.93 -2.72 13.77
N MET A 319 -8.00 -2.17 12.99
CA MET A 319 -6.85 -2.91 12.44
C MET A 319 -5.74 -1.94 12.03
N VAL A 320 -4.49 -2.41 12.09
CA VAL A 320 -3.33 -1.77 11.47
C VAL A 320 -2.84 -2.61 10.30
N LEU A 321 -2.68 -2.01 9.13
CA LEU A 321 -2.15 -2.62 7.91
C LEU A 321 -0.77 -2.05 7.60
N SER A 322 0.21 -2.92 7.37
CA SER A 322 1.60 -2.54 7.04
C SER A 322 2.27 -3.52 6.09
N GLY A 323 3.43 -3.15 5.55
CA GLY A 323 4.33 -3.97 4.74
C GLY A 323 5.74 -3.96 5.34
N HIS A 324 6.74 -3.57 4.55
CA HIS A 324 8.16 -3.39 4.88
C HIS A 324 8.91 -4.69 5.16
N ALA A 325 8.39 -5.52 6.06
CA ALA A 325 8.93 -6.85 6.29
C ALA A 325 8.45 -7.81 5.20
N HIS A 326 9.37 -8.50 4.54
CA HIS A 326 9.08 -9.34 3.37
C HIS A 326 8.46 -10.70 3.76
N LEU A 327 7.32 -10.65 4.45
CA LEU A 327 6.56 -11.81 4.93
C LEU A 327 5.08 -11.42 5.14
N TYR A 328 4.27 -12.43 5.47
CA TYR A 328 2.95 -12.21 6.08
C TYR A 328 3.05 -12.44 7.59
N GLN A 329 2.50 -11.54 8.40
CA GLN A 329 2.28 -11.78 9.82
C GLN A 329 0.99 -11.13 10.30
N MET A 330 0.16 -11.89 11.00
CA MET A 330 -0.95 -11.38 11.81
C MET A 330 -0.60 -11.56 13.28
N ILE A 331 -0.73 -10.48 14.06
CA ILE A 331 -0.68 -10.54 15.53
C ILE A 331 -1.87 -9.81 16.15
N ASP A 332 -2.35 -10.31 17.27
CA ASP A 332 -3.33 -9.64 18.12
C ASP A 332 -2.98 -9.75 19.60
N PHE A 333 -3.72 -9.00 20.43
CA PHE A 333 -3.43 -8.86 21.86
C PHE A 333 -4.63 -9.25 22.75
N ASP A 334 -5.77 -9.58 22.15
CA ASP A 334 -7.07 -9.68 22.84
C ASP A 334 -7.35 -8.48 23.80
N THR A 335 -7.10 -7.28 23.31
CA THR A 335 -7.39 -6.04 24.03
C THR A 335 -8.04 -4.99 23.12
N ALA A 336 -8.20 -3.77 23.61
CA ALA A 336 -8.60 -2.63 22.80
C ALA A 336 -7.53 -2.19 21.78
N ARG A 337 -6.28 -2.66 21.88
CA ARG A 337 -5.26 -2.42 20.85
C ARG A 337 -5.69 -3.15 19.57
N PRO A 338 -5.73 -2.46 18.41
CA PRO A 338 -6.02 -3.14 17.16
C PRO A 338 -4.96 -4.21 16.85
N PRO A 339 -5.35 -5.35 16.27
CA PRO A 339 -4.39 -6.28 15.70
C PRO A 339 -3.60 -5.61 14.58
N GLN A 340 -2.42 -6.15 14.32
CA GLN A 340 -1.59 -5.73 13.20
C GLN A 340 -1.48 -6.86 12.18
N LEU A 341 -1.71 -6.48 10.92
CA LEU A 341 -1.51 -7.30 9.76
C LEU A 341 -0.37 -6.71 8.91
N THR A 342 0.75 -7.43 8.84
CA THR A 342 1.90 -7.13 7.99
C THR A 342 1.83 -7.97 6.72
N VAL A 343 1.88 -7.33 5.54
CA VAL A 343 1.68 -7.92 4.21
C VAL A 343 2.77 -7.39 3.26
N GLY A 344 4.03 -7.78 3.47
CA GLY A 344 5.16 -7.38 2.61
C GLY A 344 5.69 -8.49 1.70
N PHE A 345 4.90 -9.53 1.48
CA PHE A 345 5.29 -10.71 0.72
C PHE A 345 4.73 -10.76 -0.70
N SER A 346 4.45 -9.62 -1.34
CA SER A 346 3.74 -9.59 -2.64
C SER A 346 4.63 -9.45 -3.87
N GLY A 347 5.96 -9.46 -3.73
CA GLY A 347 6.85 -9.61 -4.89
C GLY A 347 8.34 -9.43 -4.62
N GLY A 348 8.71 -8.48 -3.77
CA GLY A 348 10.09 -8.12 -3.48
C GLY A 348 10.81 -9.17 -2.63
N ASP A 349 12.10 -9.35 -2.93
CA ASP A 349 13.03 -10.17 -2.13
C ASP A 349 14.08 -9.30 -1.40
N PRO A 350 14.79 -9.85 -0.40
CA PRO A 350 14.69 -11.22 0.12
C PRO A 350 13.52 -11.44 1.08
N LEU A 351 12.75 -12.50 0.85
CA LEU A 351 11.72 -12.95 1.79
C LEU A 351 12.30 -13.27 3.19
N GLU A 352 11.60 -12.78 4.21
CA GLU A 352 11.92 -13.03 5.61
C GLU A 352 11.25 -14.32 6.11
N GLN A 353 11.90 -15.00 7.05
CA GLN A 353 11.35 -16.21 7.68
C GLN A 353 10.35 -15.88 8.80
N GLY A 354 10.50 -14.71 9.42
CA GLY A 354 9.72 -14.30 10.59
C GLY A 354 10.02 -15.10 11.87
N PRO A 355 9.26 -14.87 12.96
CA PRO A 355 9.50 -15.51 14.24
C PRO A 355 8.88 -16.91 14.33
N ASN A 356 9.28 -17.69 15.34
CA ASN A 356 8.50 -18.84 15.81
C ASN A 356 7.26 -18.31 16.57
N ASP A 357 6.07 -18.42 15.98
CA ASP A 357 4.82 -17.89 16.54
C ASP A 357 4.54 -18.38 17.98
N ALA A 358 4.83 -19.64 18.30
CA ALA A 358 4.62 -20.19 19.64
C ALA A 358 5.51 -19.51 20.70
N ALA A 359 6.66 -18.96 20.30
CA ALA A 359 7.54 -18.20 21.17
C ALA A 359 7.20 -16.70 21.21
N VAL A 360 6.32 -16.22 20.32
CA VAL A 360 5.80 -14.85 20.34
C VAL A 360 4.58 -14.75 21.27
N ILE A 361 3.71 -15.76 21.28
CA ILE A 361 2.51 -15.78 22.12
C ILE A 361 2.90 -15.63 23.60
N GLY A 362 2.20 -14.73 24.29
CA GLY A 362 2.44 -14.35 25.68
C GLY A 362 3.56 -13.31 25.88
N THR A 363 4.37 -13.01 24.86
CA THR A 363 5.46 -12.04 25.00
C THR A 363 4.93 -10.60 24.99
N PRO A 364 5.44 -9.72 25.87
CA PRO A 364 5.01 -8.34 25.91
C PRO A 364 5.60 -7.53 24.73
N VAL A 365 4.72 -6.93 23.93
CA VAL A 365 5.08 -6.10 22.78
C VAL A 365 4.38 -4.74 22.88
N GLY A 366 5.06 -3.70 22.39
CA GLY A 366 4.54 -2.34 22.25
C GLY A 366 4.59 -1.48 23.52
N THR A 367 4.02 -0.27 23.43
CA THR A 367 3.97 0.74 24.47
C THR A 367 2.51 1.20 24.69
N PRO A 368 1.91 0.98 25.87
CA PRO A 368 2.42 0.16 26.96
C PRO A 368 2.56 -1.31 26.55
N PRO A 369 3.42 -2.13 27.20
CA PRO A 369 3.59 -3.52 26.82
C PRO A 369 2.31 -4.33 27.01
N GLN A 370 1.92 -5.11 25.99
CA GLN A 370 0.80 -6.04 26.04
C GLN A 370 1.23 -7.40 25.53
N ALA A 371 0.78 -8.47 26.18
CA ALA A 371 1.08 -9.83 25.76
C ALA A 371 0.43 -10.08 24.39
N VAL A 372 1.21 -10.61 23.43
CA VAL A 372 0.66 -11.10 22.17
C VAL A 372 -0.25 -12.29 22.48
N HIS A 373 -1.51 -12.23 22.08
CA HIS A 373 -2.48 -13.29 22.29
C HIS A 373 -2.44 -14.31 21.15
N HIS A 374 -2.34 -13.83 19.90
CA HIS A 374 -2.23 -14.68 18.72
C HIS A 374 -1.10 -14.18 17.80
N SER A 375 -0.38 -15.11 17.18
CA SER A 375 0.63 -14.84 16.14
C SER A 375 0.48 -15.90 15.04
N LEU A 376 0.39 -15.46 13.79
CA LEU A 376 0.39 -16.33 12.61
C LEU A 376 1.30 -15.72 11.55
N THR A 377 2.40 -16.39 11.25
CA THR A 377 3.42 -15.94 10.30
C THR A 377 3.52 -16.88 9.10
N GLN A 378 3.72 -16.31 7.90
CA GLN A 378 4.17 -17.05 6.71
C GLN A 378 5.44 -16.41 6.18
N GLY A 379 6.57 -17.03 6.47
CA GLY A 379 7.88 -16.61 6.00
C GLY A 379 8.37 -17.42 4.79
N GLY A 380 9.30 -16.84 4.03
CA GLY A 380 9.98 -17.51 2.92
C GLY A 380 9.06 -17.85 1.73
N VAL A 381 7.87 -17.26 1.67
CA VAL A 381 6.90 -17.48 0.58
C VAL A 381 6.28 -16.17 0.12
N PHE A 382 5.91 -16.11 -1.17
CA PHE A 382 5.15 -14.99 -1.73
C PHE A 382 3.64 -15.20 -1.63
N GLY A 383 2.88 -14.11 -1.60
CA GLY A 383 1.41 -14.12 -1.57
C GLY A 383 0.79 -12.73 -1.41
N TYR A 384 -0.48 -12.73 -1.03
CA TYR A 384 -1.24 -11.52 -0.70
C TYR A 384 -2.30 -11.84 0.35
N ALA A 385 -2.86 -10.82 0.99
CA ALA A 385 -3.93 -10.99 1.97
C ALA A 385 -5.26 -10.45 1.45
N VAL A 386 -6.36 -11.00 1.97
CA VAL A 386 -7.71 -10.55 1.66
C VAL A 386 -8.52 -10.42 2.94
N LEU A 387 -9.23 -9.31 3.07
CA LEU A 387 -10.22 -9.06 4.10
C LEU A 387 -11.61 -9.14 3.46
N ASN A 388 -12.39 -10.14 3.84
CA ASN A 388 -13.77 -10.32 3.40
C ASN A 388 -14.72 -9.93 4.53
N ARG A 389 -15.68 -9.06 4.24
CA ARG A 389 -16.65 -8.64 5.25
C ARG A 389 -17.66 -9.75 5.50
N ASN A 390 -17.69 -10.27 6.73
CA ASN A 390 -18.61 -11.33 7.15
C ASN A 390 -19.32 -10.93 8.46
N ALA A 391 -20.64 -11.12 8.55
CA ALA A 391 -21.45 -10.92 9.78
C ALA A 391 -21.22 -9.59 10.56
N GLY A 392 -20.80 -8.53 9.87
CA GLY A 392 -20.51 -7.23 10.50
C GLY A 392 -19.05 -7.00 10.91
N THR A 393 -18.16 -7.95 10.61
CA THR A 393 -16.72 -7.90 10.86
C THR A 393 -15.94 -8.37 9.62
N TRP A 394 -14.67 -8.76 9.80
CA TRP A 394 -13.74 -9.13 8.73
C TRP A 394 -13.18 -10.53 8.94
N ASP A 395 -13.28 -11.36 7.90
CA ASP A 395 -12.54 -12.60 7.75
C ASP A 395 -11.25 -12.30 6.98
N LEU A 396 -10.12 -12.63 7.59
CA LEU A 396 -8.79 -12.48 7.04
C LEU A 396 -8.33 -13.83 6.45
N THR A 397 -7.89 -13.79 5.20
CA THR A 397 -7.26 -14.92 4.51
C THR A 397 -5.95 -14.47 3.86
N SER A 398 -5.00 -15.39 3.76
CA SER A 398 -3.80 -15.24 2.93
C SER A 398 -3.87 -16.16 1.73
N HIS A 399 -3.34 -15.71 0.59
CA HIS A 399 -3.40 -16.41 -0.67
C HIS A 399 -2.00 -16.54 -1.27
N ASP A 400 -1.73 -17.66 -1.93
CA ASP A 400 -0.49 -17.87 -2.67
C ASP A 400 -0.49 -17.11 -4.03
N PRO A 401 0.60 -17.18 -4.82
CA PRO A 401 0.66 -16.50 -6.12
C PRO A 401 -0.31 -17.02 -7.17
N THR A 402 -0.99 -18.15 -6.94
CA THR A 402 -2.08 -18.66 -7.81
C THR A 402 -3.46 -18.14 -7.38
N GLY A 403 -3.54 -17.49 -6.22
CA GLY A 403 -4.79 -17.10 -5.57
C GLY A 403 -5.42 -18.19 -4.72
N ALA A 404 -4.79 -19.36 -4.57
CA ALA A 404 -5.27 -20.40 -3.68
C ALA A 404 -5.12 -19.95 -2.22
N LEU A 405 -6.12 -20.26 -1.39
CA LEU A 405 -6.05 -20.02 0.05
C LEU A 405 -4.85 -20.76 0.64
N ARG A 406 -4.06 -20.06 1.43
CA ARG A 406 -2.93 -20.59 2.19
C ARG A 406 -3.17 -20.33 3.66
N GLY A 407 -3.12 -21.38 4.49
CA GLY A 407 -3.37 -21.27 5.93
C GLY A 407 -4.86 -21.25 6.27
N GLN A 408 -5.18 -20.61 7.40
CA GLN A 408 -6.53 -20.59 7.98
C GLN A 408 -7.30 -19.33 7.59
N THR A 409 -8.62 -19.35 7.81
CA THR A 409 -9.44 -18.14 7.80
C THR A 409 -9.56 -17.62 9.21
N CYS A 410 -9.25 -16.33 9.43
CA CYS A 410 -9.27 -15.73 10.76
C CYS A 410 -10.31 -14.62 10.85
N THR A 411 -11.33 -14.78 11.70
CA THR A 411 -12.39 -13.77 11.87
C THR A 411 -12.01 -12.80 12.98
N LEU A 412 -12.02 -11.51 12.67
CA LEU A 412 -11.84 -10.43 13.65
C LEU A 412 -13.06 -10.37 14.58
N SER A 413 -12.84 -10.34 15.89
CA SER A 413 -13.89 -10.13 16.88
C SER A 413 -14.64 -8.81 16.62
N ARG A 414 -15.93 -8.75 16.92
CA ARG A 414 -16.72 -7.50 16.90
C ARG A 414 -16.54 -6.67 18.17
N ASN A 415 -15.95 -7.24 19.22
CA ASN A 415 -15.74 -6.55 20.47
C ASN A 415 -14.63 -5.49 20.29
N ALA A 416 -14.89 -4.25 20.73
CA ALA A 416 -13.90 -3.17 20.69
C ALA A 416 -12.97 -3.15 21.89
N ALA A 417 -13.34 -3.80 22.99
CA ALA A 417 -12.46 -4.01 24.13
C ALA A 417 -11.54 -5.23 23.97
N HIS A 418 -11.87 -6.13 23.04
CA HIS A 418 -11.21 -7.43 22.80
C HIS A 418 -11.11 -7.69 21.29
N LYS A 419 -10.13 -7.07 20.65
CA LYS A 419 -9.89 -7.13 19.19
C LYS A 419 -8.95 -8.29 18.86
N GLU A 420 -9.46 -9.49 18.98
CA GLU A 420 -8.75 -10.74 18.64
C GLU A 420 -9.16 -11.30 17.28
N PHE A 421 -8.30 -12.13 16.70
CA PHE A 421 -8.61 -12.98 15.55
C PHE A 421 -8.81 -14.43 15.98
N VAL A 422 -9.97 -15.00 15.62
CA VAL A 422 -10.28 -16.41 15.82
C VAL A 422 -10.14 -17.15 14.50
N CYS A 423 -9.12 -18.00 14.39
CA CYS A 423 -8.83 -18.77 13.18
C CYS A 423 -9.51 -20.14 13.19
N HIS A 424 -10.03 -20.55 12.03
CA HIS A 424 -10.80 -21.78 11.83
C HIS A 424 -10.56 -22.43 10.47
#